data_AF-A0A2S2QPD5-F1
#
_entry.id   AF-A0A2S2QPD5-F1
#
_cell.length_a   1.000
_cell.length_b   1.000
_cell.length_c   1.000
_cell.angle_alpha   90.00
_cell.angle_beta   90.00
_cell.angle_gamma   90.00
#
_symmetry.space_group_name_H-M   'P 1'
#
loop_
_entity.id
_entity.type
_entity.pdbx_description
1 polymer ?
#
loop_
_entity_poly.entity_id
_entity_poly.type
_entity_poly.pdbx_seq_one_letter_code
_entity_poly.pdbx_strand_id
1 'polypeptide(L)'
;MAMSILMIKNGLLMNDPNIIPVNIFGFVLNLIYFLVFFYYTPNSSPLISMVTKATLFTGVLWGYSAIEDEKLIEHRFGIILTALMFALIGSPLFSLKNIIKNK
;
A
#
# COMPACT_ATOMS: atom_id res chain seq x y z
N MET A 1 3.90 3.39 0.17
CA MET A 1 4.91 2.31 0.25
C MET A 1 4.29 0.91 0.29
N ALA A 2 3.45 0.57 1.28
CA ALA A 2 2.77 -0.73 1.40
C ALA A 2 1.99 -1.17 0.13
N MET A 3 1.16 -0.28 -0.43
CA MET A 3 0.41 -0.59 -1.65
C MET A 3 1.29 -0.88 -2.86
N SER A 4 2.42 -0.19 -3.00
CA SER A 4 3.34 -0.41 -4.11
C SER A 4 3.89 -1.83 -4.09
N ILE A 5 4.22 -2.37 -2.90
CA ILE A 5 4.68 -3.76 -2.74
C ILE A 5 3.58 -4.74 -3.15
N LEU A 6 2.35 -4.53 -2.67
CA LEU A 6 1.23 -5.43 -2.98
C LEU A 6 0.86 -5.40 -4.48
N MET A 7 0.91 -4.22 -5.10
CA MET A 7 0.66 -4.06 -6.53
C MET A 7 1.76 -4.68 -7.40
N ILE A 8 3.03 -4.65 -6.96
CA ILE A 8 4.10 -5.40 -7.63
C ILE A 8 3.79 -6.90 -7.59
N LYS A 9 3.40 -7.46 -6.44
CA LYS A 9 3.00 -8.87 -6.35
C LYS A 9 1.81 -9.18 -7.26
N ASN A 10 0.82 -8.29 -7.33
CA ASN A 10 -0.32 -8.45 -8.23
C ASN A 10 0.08 -8.43 -9.70
N GLY A 11 0.96 -7.49 -10.11
CA GLY A 11 1.48 -7.44 -11.48
C GLY A 11 2.25 -8.70 -11.85
N LEU A 12 2.98 -9.30 -10.90
CA LEU A 12 3.63 -10.60 -11.09
C LEU A 12 2.62 -11.75 -11.23
N LEU A 13 1.53 -11.76 -10.45
CA LEU A 13 0.47 -12.78 -10.54
C LEU A 13 -0.29 -12.68 -11.87
N MET A 14 -0.61 -11.46 -12.32
CA MET A 14 -1.35 -11.22 -13.56
C MET A 14 -0.47 -11.27 -14.81
N ASN A 15 0.85 -11.45 -14.66
CA ASN A 15 1.83 -11.29 -15.75
C ASN A 15 1.68 -9.97 -16.52
N ASP A 16 1.29 -8.88 -15.84
CA ASP A 16 1.16 -7.55 -16.43
C ASP A 16 2.46 -6.74 -16.23
N PRO A 17 3.29 -6.58 -17.28
CA PRO A 17 4.58 -5.91 -17.18
C PRO A 17 4.47 -4.40 -16.96
N ASN A 18 3.29 -3.79 -17.10
CA ASN A 18 3.12 -2.34 -16.90
C ASN A 18 2.91 -1.97 -15.43
N ILE A 19 2.30 -2.86 -14.64
CA ILE A 19 2.01 -2.61 -13.21
C ILE A 19 3.31 -2.56 -12.40
N ILE A 20 4.28 -3.42 -12.73
CA ILE A 20 5.53 -3.60 -12.00
C ILE A 20 6.39 -2.31 -11.98
N PRO A 21 6.83 -1.74 -13.13
CA PRO A 21 7.72 -0.59 -13.14
C PRO A 21 7.09 0.64 -12.47
N VAL A 22 5.81 0.91 -12.74
CA VAL A 22 5.09 2.05 -12.14
C VAL A 22 5.10 1.97 -10.62
N ASN A 23 4.88 0.77 -10.06
CA ASN A 23 4.89 0.59 -8.62
C ASN A 23 6.29 0.53 -8.01
N ILE A 24 7.33 0.11 -8.77
CA ILE A 24 8.73 0.24 -8.34
C ILE A 24 9.10 1.72 -8.20
N PHE A 25 8.81 2.55 -9.19
CA PHE A 25 9.03 3.99 -9.10
C PHE A 25 8.26 4.60 -7.92
N GLY A 26 6.99 4.22 -7.77
CA GLY A 26 6.17 4.65 -6.63
C GLY A 26 6.77 4.25 -5.29
N PHE A 27 7.32 3.04 -5.16
CA PHE A 27 7.99 2.58 -3.95
C PHE A 27 9.24 3.41 -3.64
N VAL A 28 10.12 3.62 -4.62
CA VAL A 28 11.35 4.41 -4.46
C VAL A 28 11.02 5.85 -4.03
N LEU A 29 10.04 6.48 -4.68
CA LEU A 29 9.61 7.83 -4.32
C LEU A 29 9.07 7.90 -2.89
N ASN A 30 8.22 6.94 -2.50
CA ASN A 30 7.70 6.85 -1.15
C ASN A 30 8.80 6.62 -0.11
N LEU A 31 9.83 5.83 -0.46
CA LEU A 31 10.97 5.58 0.42
C LEU A 31 11.80 6.86 0.62
N ILE A 32 12.04 7.63 -0.45
CA ILE A 32 12.72 8.93 -0.35
C ILE A 32 11.91 9.88 0.54
N TYR A 33 10.60 9.99 0.33
CA TYR A 33 9.74 10.80 1.20
C TYR A 33 9.80 10.36 2.66
N PHE A 34 9.79 9.04 2.90
CA PHE A 34 9.90 8.49 4.24
C PHE A 34 11.25 8.84 4.88
N LEU A 35 12.37 8.70 4.17
CA LEU A 35 13.71 8.99 4.68
C LEU A 35 13.88 10.46 5.05
N VAL A 36 13.43 11.36 4.16
CA VAL A 36 13.45 12.80 4.42
C VAL A 36 12.59 13.12 5.64
N PHE A 37 11.35 12.62 5.69
CA PHE A 37 10.46 12.86 6.82
C PHE A 37 11.03 12.30 8.13
N PHE A 38 11.62 11.11 8.09
CA PHE A 38 12.25 10.48 9.26
C PHE A 38 13.40 11.34 9.80
N TYR A 39 14.26 11.86 8.91
CA TYR A 39 15.40 12.70 9.29
C TYR A 39 14.97 13.99 10.01
N TYR A 40 13.89 14.62 9.55
CA TYR A 40 13.40 15.87 10.13
C TYR A 40 12.44 15.70 11.30
N THR A 41 12.08 14.46 11.67
CA THR A 41 11.13 14.21 12.77
C THR A 41 11.86 14.07 14.12
N PRO A 42 11.63 14.97 15.09
CA PRO A 42 12.32 14.92 16.39
C PRO A 42 11.93 13.71 17.25
N ASN A 43 10.68 13.23 17.14
CA ASN A 43 10.18 12.04 17.84
C ASN A 43 9.68 11.00 16.82
N SER A 44 10.55 10.07 16.45
CA SER A 44 10.28 9.05 15.45
C SER A 44 9.52 7.83 16.00
N SER A 45 9.27 7.73 17.31
CA SER A 45 8.62 6.55 17.92
C SER A 45 7.21 6.27 17.35
N PRO A 46 6.30 7.26 17.23
CA PRO A 46 4.98 7.03 16.63
C PRO A 46 5.08 6.60 15.16
N LEU A 47 6.04 7.19 14.44
CA LEU A 47 6.28 6.92 13.03
C LEU A 47 6.82 5.50 12.83
N ILE A 48 7.78 5.05 13.64
CA ILE A 48 8.29 3.68 13.63
C ILE A 48 7.14 2.71 13.91
N SER A 49 6.32 2.97 14.93
CA SER A 49 5.16 2.11 15.24
C SER A 49 4.20 1.99 14.04
N MET A 50 3.91 3.11 13.37
CA MET A 50 3.04 3.12 12.18
C MET A 50 3.64 2.33 11.02
N VAL A 51 4.94 2.51 10.75
CA VAL A 51 5.67 1.78 9.71
C VAL A 51 5.70 0.29 10.03
N THR A 52 6.00 -0.10 11.26
CA THR A 52 6.00 -1.50 11.69
C THR A 52 4.64 -2.14 11.47
N LYS A 53 3.53 -1.47 11.85
CA LYS A 53 2.17 -1.96 11.59
C LYS A 53 1.89 -2.12 10.09
N ALA A 54 2.27 -1.13 9.28
CA ALA A 54 2.06 -1.18 7.84
C ALA A 54 2.89 -2.30 7.16
N THR A 55 4.13 -2.49 7.60
CA THR A 55 5.02 -3.55 7.12
C THR A 55 4.49 -4.93 7.54
N LEU A 56 4.04 -5.11 8.78
CA LEU A 56 3.41 -6.35 9.24
C LEU A 56 2.15 -6.67 8.43
N PHE A 57 1.26 -5.69 8.24
CA PHE A 57 0.05 -5.85 7.43
C PHE A 57 0.38 -6.28 5.99
N THR A 58 1.36 -5.61 5.37
CA THR A 58 1.81 -5.92 4.01
C THR A 58 2.45 -7.30 3.94
N GLY A 59 3.28 -7.66 4.92
CA GLY A 59 3.95 -8.95 5.01
C GLY A 59 2.99 -10.12 5.18
N VAL A 60 1.91 -9.94 5.96
CA VAL A 60 0.85 -10.96 6.11
C VAL A 60 0.13 -11.19 4.79
N LEU A 61 -0.27 -10.13 4.08
CA LEU A 61 -0.93 -10.25 2.77
C LEU A 61 0.00 -10.86 1.72
N TRP A 62 1.29 -10.51 1.76
CA TRP A 62 2.28 -11.08 0.85
C TRP A 62 2.56 -12.56 1.18
N GLY A 63 2.65 -12.94 2.45
CA GLY A 63 2.79 -14.33 2.88
C GLY A 63 1.57 -15.19 2.54
N TYR A 64 0.36 -14.64 2.70
CA TYR A 64 -0.89 -15.27 2.26
C TYR A 64 -0.82 -15.63 0.77
N SER A 65 -0.28 -14.73 -0.05
CA SER A 65 -0.07 -14.95 -1.49
C SER A 65 1.03 -15.98 -1.84
N ALA A 66 1.68 -16.61 -0.86
CA ALA A 66 2.64 -17.70 -1.08
C ALA A 66 2.07 -19.08 -0.69
N ILE A 67 0.95 -19.10 0.05
CA ILE A 67 0.33 -20.33 0.58
C ILE A 67 -0.90 -20.71 -0.26
N GLU A 68 -1.56 -19.72 -0.87
CA GLU A 68 -2.77 -19.91 -1.67
C GLU A 68 -2.52 -20.69 -2.98
N ASP A 69 -3.53 -21.42 -3.45
CA ASP A 69 -3.52 -22.09 -4.76
C ASP A 69 -3.37 -21.09 -5.92
N GLU A 70 -2.45 -21.39 -6.84
CA GLU A 70 -2.13 -20.55 -8.02
C GLU A 70 -3.34 -20.20 -8.90
N LYS A 71 -4.38 -21.05 -8.90
CA LYS A 71 -5.60 -20.82 -9.71
C LYS A 71 -6.59 -19.85 -9.08
N LEU A 72 -6.52 -19.64 -7.77
CA LEU A 72 -7.49 -18.82 -7.02
C LEU A 72 -6.86 -17.53 -6.49
N ILE A 73 -5.53 -17.52 -6.37
CA ILE A 73 -4.77 -16.41 -5.80
C ILE A 73 -4.95 -15.11 -6.59
N GLU A 74 -4.95 -15.15 -7.91
CA GLU A 74 -5.08 -13.95 -8.74
C GLU A 74 -6.41 -13.23 -8.44
N HIS A 75 -7.51 -13.99 -8.40
CA HIS A 75 -8.84 -13.44 -8.15
C HIS A 75 -9.01 -12.96 -6.70
N ARG A 76 -8.63 -13.78 -5.72
CA ARG A 76 -8.79 -13.44 -4.29
C ARG A 76 -7.89 -12.29 -3.86
N PHE A 77 -6.63 -12.30 -4.29
CA PHE A 77 -5.70 -11.21 -4.04
C PHE A 77 -6.14 -9.94 -4.76
N GLY A 78 -6.63 -10.06 -6.00
CA GLY A 78 -7.23 -8.96 -6.75
C GLY A 78 -8.37 -8.28 -5.99
N ILE A 79 -9.33 -9.04 -5.43
CA ILE A 79 -10.45 -8.49 -4.64
C ILE A 79 -9.95 -7.71 -3.42
N ILE A 80 -8.98 -8.27 -2.68
CA ILE A 80 -8.37 -7.60 -1.51
C ILE A 80 -7.77 -6.26 -1.94
N LEU A 81 -7.04 -6.24 -3.06
CA LEU A 81 -6.40 -5.03 -3.56
C LEU A 81 -7.40 -4.00 -4.06
N THR A 82 -8.45 -4.44 -4.75
CA THR A 82 -9.54 -3.56 -5.18
C THR A 82 -10.20 -2.89 -3.97
N ALA A 83 -10.49 -3.64 -2.91
CA ALA A 83 -11.04 -3.08 -1.67
C ALA A 83 -10.10 -2.04 -1.03
N LEU A 84 -8.80 -2.33 -0.97
CA LEU A 84 -7.79 -1.39 -0.47
C LEU A 84 -7.69 -0.12 -1.35
N MET A 85 -7.74 -0.26 -2.67
CA MET A 85 -7.75 0.88 -3.59
C MET A 85 -8.99 1.74 -3.38
N PHE A 86 -10.18 1.15 -3.25
CA PHE A 86 -11.40 1.90 -2.94
C PHE A 86 -11.30 2.64 -1.61
N ALA A 87 -10.72 2.02 -0.58
CA ALA A 87 -10.50 2.70 0.71
C ALA A 87 -9.57 3.91 0.57
N LEU A 88 -8.51 3.80 -0.25
CA LEU A 88 -7.56 4.90 -0.48
C LEU A 88 -8.15 6.04 -1.30
N ILE A 89 -8.89 5.71 -2.37
CA ILE A 89 -9.63 6.70 -3.16
C ILE A 89 -10.76 7.33 -2.32
N GLY A 90 -11.32 6.57 -1.38
CA GLY A 90 -12.32 7.02 -0.40
C GLY A 90 -11.77 7.94 0.68
N SER A 91 -10.50 7.82 1.05
CA SER A 91 -9.83 8.66 2.05
C SER A 91 -10.10 10.18 1.90
N PRO A 92 -9.89 10.79 0.72
CA PRO A 92 -10.18 12.22 0.52
C PRO A 92 -11.67 12.57 0.66
N LEU A 93 -12.61 11.66 0.33
CA LEU A 93 -14.04 11.88 0.50
C LEU A 93 -14.43 12.04 1.97
N PHE A 94 -13.78 11.31 2.88
CA PHE A 94 -13.99 11.49 4.32
C PHE A 94 -13.51 12.86 4.81
N SER A 95 -12.41 13.36 4.26
CA SER A 95 -11.91 14.71 4.55
C SER A 95 -12.84 15.80 4.00
N LEU A 96 -13.51 15.55 2.87
CA LEU A 96 -14.46 16.49 2.25
C LEU A 96 -15.61 16.87 3.18
N LYS A 97 -16.11 15.92 3.99
CA LYS A 97 -17.14 16.19 5.02
C LYS A 97 -16.70 17.27 6.01
N ASN A 98 -15.44 17.23 6.44
CA ASN A 98 -14.89 18.23 7.36
C ASN A 98 -14.70 19.58 6.68
N ILE A 99 -14.32 19.59 5.39
CA ILE A 99 -14.20 20.82 4.60
C ILE A 99 -15.55 21.51 4.43
N ILE A 100 -16.62 20.75 4.13
CA ILE A 100 -17.97 21.28 3.98
C ILE A 100 -18.52 21.80 5.31
N LYS A 101 -18.23 21.11 6.43
CA LYS A 101 -18.69 21.52 7.77
C LYS A 101 -17.99 22.78 8.29
N ASN A 102 -16.74 23.01 7.89
CA ASN A 102 -15.91 24.12 8.34
C ASN A 102 -15.86 25.29 7.34
N LYS A 103 -16.69 25.26 6.29
CA LYS A 103 -17.05 26.41 5.47
C LYS A 103 -18.38 26.98 5.93
#